data_AF-A0A1G4FHV0-F1
#
_entry.id   AF-A0A1G4FHV0-F1
#
_cell.length_a   1.000
_cell.length_b   1.000
_cell.length_c   1.000
_cell.angle_alpha   90.00
_cell.angle_beta   90.00
_cell.angle_gamma   90.00
#
_symmetry.space_group_name_H-M   'P 1'
#
loop_
_entity.id
_entity.type
_entity.pdbx_description
1 polymer ?
#
loop_
_entity_poly.entity_id
_entity_poly.type
_entity_poly.pdbx_seq_one_letter_code
_entity_poly.pdbx_strand_id
1 'polypeptide(L)'
;MDTIKLLILNSDGLAFVIAIITIIFTYYLSRHTSSQEIIKEQHEKLISPIFFILEPYLFQSINNECLEKVFHLIGKNKSLVDGKLLEIAYFCNENPSQANYNALCAYINKSYDKSCKRLGLRTRSIEYRLNRKQYETKLSLFIYICFLTVKGLLVLGMALLIFLSLLLLGCYFFSRVKTPENEPVLLLIVSIMFLGLIKYFDI
;
A
#
# COMPACT_ATOMS: atom_id res chain seq x y z
N MET A 1 -8.55 -33.07 26.88
CA MET A 1 -7.36 -32.40 26.32
C MET A 1 -6.50 -33.36 25.49
N ASP A 2 -6.60 -34.67 25.73
CA ASP A 2 -5.83 -35.69 25.00
C ASP A 2 -6.43 -36.12 23.66
N THR A 3 -7.74 -36.01 23.48
CA THR A 3 -8.44 -36.32 22.21
C THR A 3 -8.09 -35.35 21.08
N ILE A 4 -7.84 -34.08 21.40
CA ILE A 4 -7.40 -33.06 20.41
C ILE A 4 -5.96 -33.33 19.99
N LYS A 5 -5.09 -33.76 20.91
CA LYS A 5 -3.71 -34.14 20.61
C LYS A 5 -3.64 -35.42 19.75
N LEU A 6 -4.54 -36.38 19.98
CA LEU A 6 -4.60 -37.62 19.20
C LEU A 6 -5.08 -37.38 17.77
N LEU A 7 -6.02 -36.46 17.56
CA LEU A 7 -6.52 -36.08 16.23
C LEU A 7 -5.43 -35.39 15.39
N ILE A 8 -4.55 -34.61 16.02
CA ILE A 8 -3.45 -33.90 15.36
C ILE A 8 -2.29 -34.85 15.01
N LEU A 9 -2.15 -35.99 15.72
CA LEU A 9 -1.07 -36.96 15.49
C LEU A 9 -1.35 -37.94 14.33
N ASN A 10 -2.58 -37.99 13.81
CA ASN A 10 -2.91 -38.84 12.68
C ASN A 10 -2.66 -38.10 11.36
N SER A 11 -1.99 -38.74 10.39
CA SER A 11 -1.66 -38.16 9.07
C SER A 11 -2.88 -37.52 8.38
N ASP A 12 -4.06 -38.09 8.61
CA ASP A 12 -5.33 -37.62 8.06
C ASP A 12 -5.84 -36.32 8.71
N GLY A 13 -5.59 -36.11 10.00
CA GLY A 13 -5.96 -34.88 10.71
C GLY A 13 -5.11 -33.69 10.28
N LEU A 14 -3.81 -33.91 10.06
CA LEU A 14 -2.90 -32.92 9.48
C LEU A 14 -3.29 -32.57 8.04
N ALA A 15 -3.60 -33.58 7.21
CA ALA A 15 -4.08 -33.36 5.85
C ALA A 15 -5.38 -32.54 5.81
N PHE A 16 -6.30 -32.79 6.74
CA PHE A 16 -7.55 -32.03 6.85
C PHE A 16 -7.31 -30.56 7.21
N VAL A 17 -6.42 -30.28 8.17
CA VAL A 17 -6.05 -28.90 8.54
C VAL A 17 -5.40 -28.17 7.36
N ILE A 18 -4.49 -28.83 6.65
CA ILE A 18 -3.84 -28.27 5.45
C ILE A 18 -4.88 -27.97 4.36
N ALA A 19 -5.87 -28.85 4.16
CA ALA A 19 -6.94 -28.63 3.20
C ALA A 19 -7.77 -27.38 3.54
N ILE A 20 -8.14 -27.19 4.82
CA ILE A 20 -8.86 -26.00 5.27
C ILE A 20 -8.05 -24.72 5.04
N ILE A 21 -6.77 -24.71 5.44
CA ILE A 21 -5.87 -23.56 5.23
C ILE A 21 -5.77 -23.22 3.74
N THR A 22 -5.63 -24.24 2.89
CA THR A 22 -5.54 -24.07 1.43
C THR A 22 -6.82 -23.47 0.85
N ILE A 23 -8.01 -23.91 1.28
CA ILE A 23 -9.30 -23.35 0.85
C ILE A 23 -9.40 -21.87 1.24
N ILE A 24 -9.09 -21.54 2.51
CA ILE A 24 -9.11 -20.16 3.01
C ILE A 24 -8.14 -19.29 2.22
N PHE A 25 -6.92 -19.76 2.01
CA PHE A 25 -5.88 -19.03 1.28
C PHE A 25 -6.26 -18.81 -0.19
N THR A 26 -6.82 -19.82 -0.85
CA THR A 26 -7.29 -19.73 -2.24
C THR A 26 -8.43 -18.74 -2.38
N TYR A 27 -9.42 -18.80 -1.48
CA TYR A 27 -10.54 -17.85 -1.46
C TYR A 27 -10.04 -16.41 -1.24
N TYR A 28 -9.12 -16.22 -0.28
CA TYR A 28 -8.50 -14.93 -0.02
C TYR A 28 -7.79 -14.39 -1.27
N LEU A 29 -6.97 -15.21 -1.92
CA LEU A 29 -6.22 -14.83 -3.12
C LEU A 29 -7.15 -14.47 -4.28
N SER A 30 -8.17 -15.30 -4.54
CA SER A 30 -9.15 -15.04 -5.60
C SER A 30 -9.86 -13.69 -5.39
N ARG A 31 -10.34 -13.42 -4.16
CA ARG A 31 -10.99 -12.16 -3.85
C ARG A 31 -10.05 -10.97 -3.97
N HIS A 32 -8.78 -11.15 -3.61
CA HIS A 32 -7.75 -10.13 -3.79
C HIS A 32 -7.51 -9.82 -5.27
N THR A 33 -7.38 -10.85 -6.12
CA THR A 33 -7.18 -10.69 -7.57
C THR A 33 -8.33 -9.95 -8.23
N SER A 34 -9.57 -10.38 -7.99
CA SER A 34 -10.74 -9.68 -8.55
C SER A 34 -10.84 -8.23 -8.09
N SER A 35 -10.49 -7.94 -6.82
CA SER A 35 -10.43 -6.57 -6.34
C SER A 35 -9.34 -5.75 -7.05
N GLN A 36 -8.17 -6.33 -7.30
CA GLN A 36 -7.08 -5.69 -8.03
C GLN A 36 -7.45 -5.35 -9.47
N GLU A 37 -8.16 -6.24 -10.16
CA GLU A 37 -8.66 -5.98 -11.51
C GLU A 37 -9.60 -4.76 -11.55
N ILE A 38 -10.55 -4.67 -10.62
CA ILE A 38 -11.46 -3.52 -10.51
C ILE A 38 -10.69 -2.22 -10.26
N ILE A 39 -9.70 -2.25 -9.36
CA ILE A 39 -8.87 -1.07 -9.05
C ILE A 39 -8.04 -0.66 -10.26
N LYS A 40 -7.50 -1.64 -10.99
CA LYS A 40 -6.73 -1.41 -12.20
C LYS A 40 -7.59 -0.74 -13.26
N GLU A 41 -8.77 -1.27 -13.51
CA GLU A 41 -9.72 -0.71 -14.46
C GLU A 41 -10.14 0.72 -14.06
N GLN A 42 -10.47 0.94 -12.79
CA GLN A 42 -10.78 2.27 -12.27
C GLN A 42 -9.59 3.23 -12.39
N HIS A 43 -8.37 2.77 -12.13
CA HIS A 43 -7.16 3.59 -12.26
C HIS A 43 -6.93 4.01 -13.71
N GLU A 44 -6.95 3.05 -14.64
CA GLU A 44 -6.62 3.28 -16.05
C GLU A 44 -7.69 4.10 -16.78
N LYS A 45 -8.98 3.83 -16.52
CA LYS A 45 -10.08 4.44 -17.28
C LYS A 45 -10.64 5.72 -16.66
N LEU A 46 -10.48 5.92 -15.35
CA LEU A 46 -11.11 7.02 -14.61
C LEU A 46 -10.10 7.87 -13.84
N ILE A 47 -9.40 7.30 -12.86
CA ILE A 47 -8.60 8.10 -11.91
C ILE A 47 -7.36 8.70 -12.57
N SER A 48 -6.60 7.92 -13.33
CA SER A 48 -5.39 8.41 -14.00
C SER A 48 -5.70 9.46 -15.08
N PRO A 49 -6.68 9.27 -15.98
CA PRO A 49 -7.06 10.31 -16.95
C PRO A 49 -7.51 11.61 -16.29
N ILE A 50 -8.38 11.53 -15.25
CA ILE A 50 -8.83 12.72 -14.51
C ILE A 50 -7.65 13.41 -13.82
N PHE A 51 -6.75 12.64 -13.22
CA PHE A 51 -5.56 13.19 -12.58
C PHE A 51 -4.73 13.99 -13.57
N PHE A 52 -4.42 13.45 -14.76
CA PHE A 52 -3.59 14.17 -15.75
C PHE A 52 -4.26 15.43 -16.30
N ILE A 53 -5.59 15.48 -16.39
CA ILE A 53 -6.32 16.70 -16.78
C ILE A 53 -6.21 17.77 -15.69
N LEU A 54 -6.36 17.38 -14.42
CA LEU A 54 -6.30 18.31 -13.30
C LEU A 54 -4.87 18.70 -12.91
N GLU A 55 -3.88 17.86 -13.24
CA GLU A 55 -2.51 17.96 -12.77
C GLU A 55 -1.87 19.36 -12.91
N PRO A 56 -2.04 20.08 -14.05
CA PRO A 56 -1.42 21.40 -14.22
C PRO A 56 -2.04 22.47 -13.30
N TYR A 57 -3.30 22.29 -12.91
CA TYR A 57 -4.13 23.26 -12.16
C TYR A 57 -4.47 22.77 -10.74
N LEU A 58 -3.89 21.66 -10.32
CA LEU A 58 -4.22 20.97 -9.08
C LEU A 58 -4.02 21.89 -7.86
N PHE A 59 -5.11 22.17 -7.12
CA PHE A 59 -5.18 23.13 -6.00
C PHE A 59 -4.88 24.61 -6.35
N GLN A 60 -4.85 24.96 -7.63
CA GLN A 60 -4.74 26.35 -8.09
C GLN A 60 -6.14 26.92 -8.36
N SER A 61 -6.25 27.92 -9.23
CA SER A 61 -7.53 28.48 -9.64
C SER A 61 -8.37 27.49 -10.45
N ILE A 62 -9.70 27.59 -10.30
CA ILE A 62 -10.66 26.84 -11.09
C ILE A 62 -10.43 27.10 -12.59
N ASN A 63 -10.31 26.01 -13.35
CA ASN A 63 -10.30 26.05 -14.81
C ASN A 63 -11.54 25.32 -15.34
N ASN A 64 -12.49 26.07 -15.89
CA ASN A 64 -13.77 25.55 -16.33
C ASN A 64 -13.65 24.55 -17.50
N GLU A 65 -12.72 24.77 -18.43
CA GLU A 65 -12.47 23.85 -19.55
C GLU A 65 -11.95 22.50 -19.05
N CYS A 66 -11.10 22.52 -18.02
CA CYS A 66 -10.61 21.29 -17.39
C CYS A 66 -11.73 20.58 -16.64
N LEU A 67 -12.55 21.31 -15.89
CA LEU A 67 -13.69 20.74 -15.15
C LEU A 67 -14.69 20.07 -16.07
N GLU A 68 -15.02 20.69 -17.21
CA GLU A 68 -15.94 20.10 -18.19
C GLU A 68 -15.42 18.75 -18.71
N LYS A 69 -14.12 18.67 -19.06
CA LYS A 69 -13.48 17.42 -19.47
C LYS A 69 -13.51 16.35 -18.37
N VAL A 70 -13.32 16.76 -17.12
CA VAL A 70 -13.41 15.86 -15.96
C VAL A 70 -14.82 15.33 -15.77
N PHE A 71 -15.84 16.19 -15.79
CA PHE A 71 -17.23 15.76 -15.63
C PHE A 71 -17.71 14.89 -16.79
N HIS A 72 -17.27 15.18 -18.01
CA HIS A 72 -17.51 14.31 -19.16
C HIS A 72 -16.90 12.91 -18.97
N LEU A 73 -15.66 12.82 -18.46
CA LEU A 73 -15.02 11.52 -18.16
C LEU A 73 -15.72 10.75 -17.05
N ILE A 74 -16.15 11.44 -15.99
CA ILE A 74 -16.91 10.85 -14.88
C ILE A 74 -18.26 10.32 -15.41
N GLY A 75 -18.96 11.10 -16.23
CA GLY A 75 -20.22 10.69 -16.86
C GLY A 75 -20.05 9.47 -17.76
N LYS A 76 -19.01 9.44 -18.59
CA LYS A 76 -18.69 8.31 -19.48
C LYS A 76 -18.38 7.01 -18.72
N ASN A 77 -17.74 7.11 -17.56
CA ASN A 77 -17.27 5.96 -16.78
C ASN A 77 -18.05 5.78 -15.47
N LYS A 78 -19.34 6.14 -15.44
CA LYS A 78 -20.17 6.17 -14.23
C LYS A 78 -20.19 4.85 -13.44
N SER A 79 -20.06 3.70 -14.11
CA SER A 79 -19.97 2.38 -13.47
C SER A 79 -18.72 2.17 -12.62
N LEU A 80 -17.64 2.91 -12.89
CA LEU A 80 -16.36 2.84 -12.19
C LEU A 80 -16.21 3.91 -11.10
N VAL A 81 -17.16 4.84 -11.01
CA VAL A 81 -17.15 5.95 -10.05
C VAL A 81 -17.67 5.45 -8.72
N ASP A 82 -16.94 5.71 -7.63
CA ASP A 82 -17.42 5.41 -6.29
C ASP A 82 -18.40 6.49 -5.80
N GLY A 83 -19.22 6.16 -4.81
CA GLY A 83 -20.25 7.10 -4.32
C GLY A 83 -19.68 8.44 -3.86
N LYS A 84 -18.47 8.44 -3.30
CA LYS A 84 -17.80 9.66 -2.83
C LYS A 84 -17.35 10.58 -3.96
N LEU A 85 -16.72 10.04 -5.02
CA LEU A 85 -16.37 10.86 -6.18
C LEU A 85 -17.62 11.40 -6.87
N LEU A 86 -18.69 10.61 -6.94
CA LEU A 86 -19.96 11.03 -7.52
C LEU A 86 -20.56 12.23 -6.78
N GLU A 87 -20.58 12.16 -5.45
CA GLU A 87 -21.05 13.26 -4.59
C GLU A 87 -20.21 14.53 -4.76
N ILE A 88 -18.88 14.42 -4.69
CA ILE A 88 -17.98 15.57 -4.84
C ILE A 88 -18.12 16.18 -6.24
N ALA A 89 -18.20 15.35 -7.27
CA ALA A 89 -18.38 15.82 -8.65
C ALA A 89 -19.72 16.54 -8.83
N TYR A 90 -20.80 16.05 -8.22
CA TYR A 90 -22.11 16.68 -8.25
C TYR A 90 -22.07 18.09 -7.65
N PHE A 91 -21.58 18.24 -6.41
CA PHE A 91 -21.49 19.55 -5.76
C PHE A 91 -20.54 20.52 -6.48
N CYS A 92 -19.45 20.01 -7.04
CA CYS A 92 -18.52 20.83 -7.80
C CYS A 92 -19.11 21.30 -9.14
N ASN A 93 -20.01 20.53 -9.74
CA ASN A 93 -20.69 20.89 -10.99
C ASN A 93 -21.84 21.88 -10.76
N GLU A 94 -22.65 21.68 -9.72
CA GLU A 94 -23.76 22.59 -9.41
C GLU A 94 -23.29 23.95 -8.87
N ASN A 95 -22.25 23.96 -8.03
CA ASN A 95 -21.70 25.18 -7.46
C ASN A 95 -20.17 25.16 -7.58
N PRO A 96 -19.61 25.64 -8.71
CA PRO A 96 -18.17 25.68 -8.95
C PRO A 96 -17.51 26.77 -8.07
N SER A 97 -17.29 26.43 -6.81
CA SER A 97 -16.55 27.23 -5.84
C SER A 97 -15.13 26.68 -5.65
N GLN A 98 -14.20 27.53 -5.18
CA GLN A 98 -12.83 27.10 -4.94
C GLN A 98 -12.75 25.98 -3.90
N ALA A 99 -13.64 25.99 -2.91
CA ALA A 99 -13.73 24.94 -1.89
C ALA A 99 -14.13 23.60 -2.51
N ASN A 100 -15.15 23.57 -3.37
CA ASN A 100 -15.61 22.35 -4.04
C ASN A 100 -14.55 21.83 -5.04
N TYR A 101 -13.89 22.74 -5.76
CA TYR A 101 -12.78 22.40 -6.63
C TYR A 101 -11.60 21.78 -5.86
N ASN A 102 -11.23 22.37 -4.72
CA ASN A 102 -10.19 21.82 -3.85
C ASN A 102 -10.57 20.44 -3.31
N ALA A 103 -11.84 20.21 -2.98
CA ALA A 103 -12.32 18.90 -2.54
C ALA A 103 -12.19 17.84 -3.65
N LEU A 104 -12.54 18.18 -4.90
CA LEU A 104 -12.33 17.32 -6.06
C LEU A 104 -10.85 17.03 -6.29
N CYS A 105 -10.01 18.06 -6.27
CA CYS A 105 -8.55 17.92 -6.39
C CYS A 105 -7.99 17.03 -5.29
N ALA A 106 -8.38 17.23 -4.03
CA ALA A 106 -7.94 16.44 -2.89
C ALA A 106 -8.31 14.96 -3.03
N TYR A 107 -9.54 14.70 -3.46
CA TYR A 107 -10.01 13.35 -3.71
C TYR A 107 -9.19 12.68 -4.82
N ILE A 108 -9.10 13.30 -6.00
CA ILE A 108 -8.40 12.72 -7.16
C ILE A 108 -6.91 12.54 -6.85
N ASN A 109 -6.27 13.53 -6.25
CA ASN A 109 -4.86 13.48 -5.85
C ASN A 109 -4.58 12.29 -4.92
N LYS A 110 -5.43 12.08 -3.92
CA LYS A 110 -5.32 10.96 -2.98
C LYS A 110 -5.63 9.61 -3.64
N SER A 111 -6.68 9.56 -4.46
CA SER A 111 -7.12 8.35 -5.14
C SER A 111 -6.11 7.87 -6.17
N TYR A 112 -5.43 8.79 -6.87
CA TYR A 112 -4.34 8.48 -7.79
C TYR A 112 -3.18 7.81 -7.06
N ASP A 113 -2.64 8.43 -6.01
CA ASP A 113 -1.52 7.85 -5.27
C ASP A 113 -1.89 6.52 -4.58
N LYS A 114 -3.13 6.42 -4.08
CA LYS A 114 -3.64 5.20 -3.46
C LYS A 114 -3.75 4.06 -4.46
N SER A 115 -4.29 4.33 -5.66
CA SER A 115 -4.42 3.31 -6.71
C SER A 115 -3.06 2.89 -7.25
N CYS A 116 -2.11 3.82 -7.47
CA CYS A 116 -0.74 3.47 -7.83
C CYS A 116 -0.11 2.51 -6.80
N LYS A 117 -0.20 2.82 -5.50
CA LYS A 117 0.34 1.95 -4.43
C LYS A 117 -0.29 0.55 -4.45
N ARG A 118 -1.62 0.46 -4.62
CA ARG A 118 -2.34 -0.82 -4.65
C ARG A 118 -2.00 -1.69 -5.86
N LEU A 119 -1.60 -1.06 -6.96
CA LEU A 119 -1.20 -1.71 -8.21
C LEU A 119 0.30 -1.97 -8.30
N GLY A 120 1.09 -1.61 -7.27
CA GLY A 120 2.56 -1.72 -7.32
C GLY A 120 3.22 -0.71 -8.26
N LEU A 121 2.51 0.34 -8.67
CA LEU A 121 3.03 1.42 -9.50
C LEU A 121 3.76 2.46 -8.64
N ARG A 122 4.76 3.12 -9.23
CA ARG A 122 5.47 4.21 -8.58
C ARG A 122 4.53 5.40 -8.36
N THR A 123 4.51 5.92 -7.13
CA THR A 123 3.82 7.18 -6.82
C THR A 123 4.72 8.38 -7.11
N ARG A 124 4.10 9.55 -7.34
CA ARG A 124 4.82 10.81 -7.52
C ARG A 124 5.72 11.12 -6.31
N SER A 125 6.94 11.55 -6.60
CA SER A 125 7.93 11.95 -5.59
C SER A 125 7.51 13.24 -4.88
N ILE A 126 8.13 13.50 -3.71
CA ILE A 126 7.94 14.76 -2.98
C ILE A 126 8.45 15.94 -3.83
N GLU A 127 9.63 15.78 -4.46
CA GLU A 127 10.22 16.78 -5.34
C GLU A 127 9.26 17.19 -6.46
N TYR A 128 8.59 16.22 -7.09
CA TYR A 128 7.60 16.49 -8.12
C TYR A 128 6.47 17.41 -7.63
N ARG A 129 5.93 17.13 -6.43
CA ARG A 129 4.85 17.93 -5.83
C ARG A 129 5.30 19.34 -5.47
N LEU A 130 6.53 19.47 -4.98
CA LEU A 130 7.13 20.75 -4.62
C LEU A 130 7.32 21.64 -5.85
N ASN A 131 7.95 21.11 -6.90
CA ASN A 131 8.23 21.85 -8.13
C ASN A 131 6.96 22.34 -8.83
N ARG A 132 5.88 21.55 -8.75
CA ARG A 132 4.57 21.87 -9.35
C ARG A 132 3.60 22.59 -8.40
N LYS A 133 3.99 22.86 -7.15
CA LYS A 133 3.14 23.48 -6.10
C LYS A 133 1.80 22.75 -5.89
N GLN A 134 1.80 21.42 -5.98
CA GLN A 134 0.60 20.57 -5.89
C GLN A 134 0.21 20.26 -4.44
N TYR A 135 0.01 21.29 -3.63
CA TYR A 135 -0.41 21.17 -2.24
C TYR A 135 -1.48 22.21 -1.92
N GLU A 136 -2.52 21.78 -1.21
CA GLU A 136 -3.62 22.67 -0.81
C GLU A 136 -3.12 23.79 0.12
N THR A 137 -2.27 23.46 1.08
CA THR A 137 -1.62 24.41 1.97
C THR A 137 -0.18 23.97 2.27
N LYS A 138 0.68 24.91 2.63
CA LYS A 138 2.05 24.59 3.08
C LYS A 138 2.03 23.69 4.33
N LEU A 139 1.03 23.85 5.19
CA LEU A 139 0.85 23.04 6.39
C LEU A 139 0.52 21.59 6.05
N SER A 140 -0.35 21.32 5.08
CA SER A 140 -0.69 19.94 4.69
C SER A 140 0.52 19.19 4.11
N LEU A 141 1.36 19.90 3.35
CA LEU A 141 2.64 19.37 2.87
C LEU A 141 3.60 19.03 4.02
N PHE A 142 3.73 19.93 5.01
CA PHE A 142 4.59 19.70 6.17
C PHE A 142 4.13 18.46 6.97
N ILE A 143 2.83 18.36 7.27
CA ILE A 143 2.24 17.21 7.94
C ILE A 143 2.49 15.92 7.16
N TYR A 144 2.37 15.96 5.83
CA TYR A 144 2.64 14.82 4.96
C TYR A 144 4.10 14.35 5.05
N ILE A 145 5.06 15.27 5.02
CA ILE A 145 6.49 14.96 5.15
C ILE A 145 6.78 14.38 6.55
N CYS A 146 6.26 14.99 7.61
CA CYS A 146 6.39 14.47 8.98
C CYS A 146 5.80 13.06 9.13
N PHE A 147 4.65 12.80 8.53
CA PHE A 147 4.06 11.46 8.56
C PHE A 147 4.95 10.43 7.84
N LEU A 148 5.54 10.81 6.70
CA LEU A 148 6.44 9.93 5.96
C LEU A 148 7.72 9.63 6.76
N THR A 149 8.31 10.63 7.41
CA THR A 149 9.53 10.45 8.22
C THR A 149 9.26 9.58 9.45
N VAL A 150 8.16 9.80 10.17
CA VAL A 150 7.76 8.95 11.32
C VAL A 150 7.52 7.52 10.87
N LYS A 151 6.82 7.31 9.73
CA LYS A 151 6.63 5.97 9.18
C LYS A 151 7.97 5.30 8.85
N GLY A 152 8.92 6.02 8.26
CA GLY A 152 10.26 5.53 7.98
C GLY A 152 11.00 5.08 9.25
N LEU A 153 10.95 5.90 10.30
CA LEU A 153 11.55 5.58 11.59
C LEU A 153 10.92 4.34 12.25
N LEU A 154 9.60 4.18 12.16
CA LEU A 154 8.92 2.99 12.67
C LEU A 154 9.33 1.72 11.93
N VAL A 155 9.41 1.77 10.59
CA VAL A 155 9.87 0.63 9.78
C VAL A 155 11.31 0.26 10.13
N LEU A 156 12.19 1.27 10.23
CA LEU A 156 13.58 1.07 10.64
C LEU A 156 13.67 0.45 12.05
N GLY A 157 12.91 0.97 13.01
CA GLY A 157 12.86 0.45 14.37
C GLY A 157 12.39 -1.01 14.42
N MET A 158 11.34 -1.37 13.68
CA MET A 158 10.87 -2.76 13.58
C MET A 158 11.91 -3.66 12.93
N ALA A 159 12.57 -3.21 11.86
CA ALA A 159 13.64 -3.97 11.22
C ALA A 159 14.82 -4.22 12.17
N LEU A 160 15.22 -3.22 12.95
CA LEU A 160 16.26 -3.36 13.98
C LEU A 160 15.84 -4.33 15.09
N LEU A 161 14.59 -4.30 15.54
CA LEU A 161 14.07 -5.25 16.54
C LEU A 161 14.04 -6.68 16.03
N ILE A 162 13.61 -6.88 14.77
CA ILE A 162 13.66 -8.19 14.11
C ILE A 162 15.11 -8.66 14.03
N PHE A 163 16.02 -7.79 13.59
CA PHE A 163 17.44 -8.13 13.51
C PHE A 163 18.03 -8.52 14.88
N LEU A 164 17.76 -7.75 15.93
CA LEU A 164 18.24 -8.03 17.28
C LEU A 164 17.67 -9.35 17.81
N SER A 165 16.37 -9.61 17.61
CA SER A 165 15.74 -10.86 18.06
C SER A 165 16.32 -12.09 17.36
N LEU A 166 16.61 -11.98 16.07
CA LEU A 166 17.30 -13.01 15.29
C LEU A 166 18.73 -13.24 15.77
N LEU A 167 19.47 -12.18 16.10
CA LEU A 167 20.82 -12.31 16.69
C LEU A 167 20.77 -13.00 18.05
N LEU A 168 19.85 -12.60 18.94
CA LEU A 168 19.68 -13.23 20.25
C LEU A 168 19.30 -14.71 20.13
N LEU A 169 18.42 -15.05 19.18
CA LEU A 169 18.07 -16.44 18.89
C LEU A 169 19.30 -17.22 18.43
N GLY A 170 20.12 -16.63 17.55
CA GLY A 170 21.40 -17.20 17.12
C GLY A 170 22.35 -17.47 18.30
N CYS A 171 22.56 -16.47 19.16
CA CYS A 171 23.38 -16.62 20.38
C CYS A 171 22.82 -17.68 21.34
N TYR A 172 21.50 -17.75 21.50
CA TYR A 172 20.84 -18.76 22.33
C TYR A 172 21.13 -20.17 21.81
N PHE A 173 20.93 -20.41 20.51
CA PHE A 173 21.26 -21.70 19.89
C PHE A 173 22.75 -22.02 20.02
N PHE A 174 23.64 -21.07 19.79
CA PHE A 174 25.09 -21.24 19.98
C PHE A 174 25.43 -21.69 21.41
N SER A 175 24.84 -21.05 22.43
CA SER A 175 25.09 -21.38 23.83
C SER A 175 24.58 -22.77 24.24
N ARG A 176 23.53 -23.28 23.57
CA ARG A 176 22.91 -24.60 23.79
C ARG A 176 23.64 -25.72 23.07
N VAL A 177 24.22 -25.45 21.92
CA VAL A 177 24.87 -26.45 21.06
C VAL A 177 26.37 -26.43 21.33
N LYS A 178 26.78 -27.14 22.39
CA LYS A 178 28.17 -27.29 22.82
C LYS A 178 28.93 -28.39 22.03
N THR A 179 28.63 -28.54 20.74
CA THR A 179 29.26 -29.53 19.85
C THR A 179 29.83 -28.84 18.60
N PRO A 180 31.11 -29.06 18.25
CA PRO A 180 31.85 -28.29 17.24
C PRO A 180 31.32 -28.47 15.79
N GLU A 181 30.47 -29.45 15.54
CA GLU A 181 29.98 -29.78 14.19
C GLU A 181 28.87 -28.83 13.69
N ASN A 182 28.21 -28.09 14.58
CA ASN A 182 27.05 -27.25 14.24
C ASN A 182 27.36 -25.74 14.14
N GLU A 183 28.58 -25.31 14.50
CA GLU A 183 29.05 -23.93 14.33
C GLU A 183 28.92 -23.40 12.89
N PRO A 184 29.34 -24.13 11.82
CA PRO A 184 29.27 -23.61 10.46
C PRO A 184 27.83 -23.49 9.95
N VAL A 185 26.91 -24.34 10.41
CA VAL A 185 25.49 -24.28 10.03
C VAL A 185 24.82 -23.03 10.63
N LEU A 186 25.15 -22.69 11.87
CA LEU A 186 24.64 -21.48 12.50
C LEU A 186 25.20 -20.21 11.84
N LEU A 187 26.50 -20.20 11.52
CA LEU A 187 27.14 -19.10 10.78
C LEU A 187 26.54 -18.91 9.40
N LEU A 188 26.19 -20.01 8.71
CA LEU A 188 25.50 -19.99 7.43
C LEU A 188 24.08 -19.39 7.56
N ILE A 189 23.30 -19.78 8.57
CA ILE A 189 21.95 -19.24 8.81
C ILE A 189 22.02 -17.74 9.13
N VAL A 190 22.94 -17.32 10.00
CA VAL A 190 23.13 -15.89 10.34
C VAL A 190 23.58 -15.10 9.11
N SER A 191 24.49 -15.65 8.29
CA SER A 191 24.92 -15.07 7.01
C SER A 191 23.78 -14.88 6.02
N ILE A 192 22.93 -15.91 5.84
CA ILE A 192 21.76 -15.86 4.94
C ILE A 192 20.75 -14.81 5.42
N MET A 193 20.54 -14.71 6.73
CA MET A 193 19.65 -13.68 7.29
C MET A 193 20.22 -12.27 7.15
N PHE A 194 21.53 -12.11 7.27
CA PHE A 194 22.21 -10.82 7.05
C PHE A 194 22.11 -10.38 5.58
N LEU A 195 22.32 -11.30 4.64
CA LEU A 195 22.12 -11.07 3.20
C LEU A 195 20.67 -10.72 2.85
N GLY A 196 19.70 -11.38 3.48
CA GLY A 196 18.27 -11.08 3.30
C GLY A 196 17.89 -9.68 3.79
N LEU A 197 18.50 -9.23 4.90
CA LEU A 197 18.32 -7.87 5.42
C LEU A 197 18.96 -6.80 4.54
N ILE A 198 20.19 -7.02 4.04
CA ILE A 198 20.84 -6.09 3.10
C ILE A 198 19.95 -5.89 1.86
N LYS A 199 19.46 -6.99 1.27
CA LYS A 199 18.58 -6.93 0.11
C LYS A 199 17.23 -6.27 0.38
N TYR A 200 16.75 -6.30 1.63
CA TYR A 200 15.53 -5.61 2.03
C TYR A 200 15.75 -4.10 2.19
N PHE A 201 16.96 -3.67 2.53
CA PHE A 201 17.34 -2.26 2.66
C PHE A 201 17.84 -1.62 1.36
N ASP A 202 18.27 -2.42 0.38
CA ASP A 202 18.47 -1.96 -1.00
C ASP A 202 17.11 -1.71 -1.68
N ILE A 203 16.50 -0.57 -1.32
CA ILE A 203 15.40 0.11 -2.02
C ILE A 203 15.89 1.46 -2.52
#